data_AF-A0A8H7FQI3-F1
#
_entry.id   AF-A0A8H7FQI3-F1
#
_cell.length_a   1.000
_cell.length_b   1.000
_cell.length_c   1.000
_cell.angle_alpha   90.00
_cell.angle_beta   90.00
_cell.angle_gamma   90.00
#
_symmetry.space_group_name_H-M   'P 1'
#
loop_
_entity.id
_entity.type
_entity.pdbx_description
1 polymer ?
#
loop_
_entity_poly.entity_id
_entity_poly.type
_entity_poly.pdbx_seq_one_letter_code
_entity_poly.pdbx_strand_id
1 'polypeptide(L)'
;MPAQQSDKENEPQRAGIKRSADYDSALVLPPKKRLTDPIVHIGRHFGRTVSAVVNVKSLISKGIAREVRLLKEEMVLTDLALQEQQEHKVFSLLVEAVPDLLDRMEESHEAGIHLCAMLQKGIDNARSDDTKGLKGPIVDWITKPGESYSPPLFRHSKVERGFNHHLTGRLLCPAAWNWDDPKISAGLRSGEIHFSGEQWPKFLYEDCRYIEEEPWKNLFRGHLLVKAYKHIFTSPSSVLYSEPKSTRSGNASIHGMTEVMLASIAYVATQVRFSLSSQSTFIRSNCVTDTEHFYNTCMDLFLDPRERAETNDLLLWWNRKIFPTTISARMPIPTDTPLARIRAKRDAMEAAAAEAATAAATNTDVDGAGAAGTSVPNGSQDAANPHVNNA
;
A
#
# COMPACT_ATOMS: atom_id res chain seq x y z
N MET A 1 -70.61 19.16 -19.19
CA MET A 1 -69.46 18.23 -19.20
C MET A 1 -68.20 19.02 -19.56
N PRO A 2 -67.55 19.62 -18.56
CA PRO A 2 -66.09 19.55 -18.49
C PRO A 2 -65.65 19.04 -17.10
N ALA A 3 -64.63 18.18 -17.10
CA ALA A 3 -64.10 17.51 -15.93
C ALA A 3 -63.37 18.51 -15.01
N GLN A 4 -63.74 18.49 -13.74
CA GLN A 4 -63.05 19.18 -12.66
C GLN A 4 -61.71 18.48 -12.36
N GLN A 5 -60.68 19.32 -12.29
CA GLN A 5 -59.34 19.02 -11.82
C GLN A 5 -59.42 18.96 -10.29
N SER A 6 -59.20 17.79 -9.69
CA SER A 6 -59.09 17.63 -8.24
C SER A 6 -57.65 17.33 -7.85
N ASP A 7 -57.20 18.11 -6.87
CA ASP A 7 -55.93 18.06 -6.20
C ASP A 7 -55.61 16.64 -5.69
N LYS A 8 -54.43 16.12 -6.05
CA LYS A 8 -53.80 15.01 -5.33
C LYS A 8 -52.68 15.57 -4.47
N GLU A 9 -53.00 15.68 -3.19
CA GLU A 9 -52.09 16.00 -2.11
C GLU A 9 -50.91 15.02 -2.03
N ASN A 10 -49.79 15.56 -1.54
CA ASN A 10 -48.54 14.89 -1.19
C ASN A 10 -48.76 13.74 -0.20
N GLU A 11 -48.48 12.50 -0.61
CA GLU A 11 -48.14 11.43 0.34
C GLU A 11 -46.62 11.41 0.59
N PRO A 12 -46.16 11.50 1.86
CA PRO A 12 -44.75 11.32 2.17
C PRO A 12 -44.34 9.85 2.03
N GLN A 13 -43.21 9.63 1.36
CA GLN A 13 -42.56 8.33 1.23
C GLN A 13 -42.38 7.68 2.62
N ARG A 14 -43.03 6.53 2.82
CA ARG A 14 -42.90 5.74 4.05
C ARG A 14 -41.42 5.43 4.33
N ALA A 15 -40.91 6.03 5.40
CA ALA A 15 -39.66 5.66 6.03
C ALA A 15 -39.66 4.15 6.34
N GLY A 16 -38.52 3.50 6.07
CA GLY A 16 -38.35 2.07 6.22
C GLY A 16 -38.76 1.58 7.61
N ILE A 17 -39.79 0.73 7.65
CA ILE A 17 -40.20 0.01 8.84
C ILE A 17 -39.04 -0.93 9.23
N LYS A 18 -38.40 -0.66 10.37
CA LYS A 18 -37.55 -1.66 11.05
C LYS A 18 -38.46 -2.83 11.41
N ARG A 19 -38.35 -3.94 10.68
CA ARG A 19 -39.07 -5.19 10.99
C ARG A 19 -38.65 -5.63 12.40
N SER A 20 -39.66 -5.93 13.23
CA SER A 20 -39.49 -6.51 14.56
C SER A 20 -38.73 -7.83 14.46
N ALA A 21 -37.77 -7.98 15.37
CA ALA A 21 -36.95 -9.17 15.53
C ALA A 21 -37.82 -10.30 16.10
N ASP A 22 -38.31 -11.20 15.24
CA ASP A 22 -38.88 -12.48 15.70
C ASP A 22 -38.82 -13.60 14.64
N TYR A 23 -37.82 -13.56 13.76
CA TYR A 23 -37.56 -14.65 12.80
C TYR A 23 -36.10 -15.08 12.91
N ASP A 24 -35.81 -15.93 13.90
CA ASP A 24 -34.51 -16.60 14.08
C ASP A 24 -34.41 -17.87 13.21
N SER A 25 -35.08 -17.87 12.04
CA SER A 25 -35.01 -18.98 11.10
C SER A 25 -33.83 -18.81 10.17
N ALA A 26 -32.91 -19.78 10.18
CA ALA A 26 -31.77 -19.84 9.25
C ALA A 26 -32.18 -19.84 7.76
N LEU A 27 -33.45 -20.10 7.45
CA LEU A 27 -34.01 -20.07 6.09
C LEU A 27 -34.50 -18.68 5.64
N VAL A 28 -34.63 -17.73 6.59
CA VAL A 28 -35.17 -16.38 6.36
C VAL A 28 -34.10 -15.30 6.58
N LEU A 29 -33.04 -15.62 7.32
CA LEU A 29 -31.90 -14.73 7.50
C LEU A 29 -31.15 -14.57 6.16
N PRO A 30 -30.92 -13.32 5.70
CA PRO A 30 -30.07 -13.11 4.53
C PRO A 30 -28.66 -13.64 4.82
N PRO A 31 -27.97 -14.23 3.83
CA PRO A 31 -26.61 -14.68 4.03
C PRO A 31 -25.76 -13.52 4.56
N LYS A 32 -25.11 -13.72 5.72
CA LYS A 32 -24.20 -12.72 6.30
C LYS A 32 -23.17 -12.32 5.23
N LYS A 33 -22.88 -11.02 5.12
CA LYS A 33 -21.80 -10.52 4.24
C LYS A 33 -20.54 -11.33 4.56
N ARG A 34 -20.03 -12.09 3.59
CA ARG A 34 -18.84 -12.93 3.77
C ARG A 34 -17.68 -12.03 4.19
N LEU A 35 -17.24 -12.15 5.44
CA LEU A 35 -15.96 -11.60 5.86
C LEU A 35 -14.91 -12.35 5.04
N THR A 36 -14.08 -11.62 4.28
CA THR A 36 -13.00 -12.28 3.53
C THR A 36 -12.04 -12.87 4.55
N ASP A 37 -11.62 -14.11 4.32
CA ASP A 37 -10.64 -14.78 5.18
C ASP A 37 -9.40 -13.88 5.35
N PRO A 38 -8.90 -13.67 6.59
CA PRO A 38 -7.75 -12.81 6.84
C PRO A 38 -6.53 -13.16 5.99
N ILE A 39 -6.28 -14.44 5.70
CA ILE A 39 -5.15 -14.88 4.86
C ILE A 39 -5.36 -14.50 3.40
N VAL A 40 -6.58 -14.62 2.89
CA VAL A 40 -6.92 -14.11 1.55
C VAL A 40 -6.74 -12.60 1.53
N HIS A 41 -7.09 -11.90 2.60
CA HIS A 41 -6.92 -10.46 2.70
C HIS A 41 -5.44 -10.03 2.71
N ILE A 42 -4.58 -10.75 3.44
CA ILE A 42 -3.13 -10.54 3.43
C ILE A 42 -2.55 -10.81 2.05
N GLY A 43 -2.94 -11.93 1.41
CA GLY A 43 -2.52 -12.26 0.05
C GLY A 43 -2.90 -11.16 -0.97
N ARG A 44 -4.07 -10.53 -0.81
CA ARG A 44 -4.46 -9.38 -1.65
C ARG A 44 -3.52 -8.19 -1.51
N HIS A 45 -3.05 -7.90 -0.30
CA HIS A 45 -2.10 -6.82 -0.06
C HIS A 45 -0.73 -7.17 -0.61
N PHE A 46 -0.21 -8.34 -0.21
CA PHE A 46 1.08 -8.86 -0.62
C PHE A 46 1.24 -8.87 -2.16
N GLY A 47 0.21 -9.32 -2.86
CA GLY A 47 0.18 -9.32 -4.33
C GLY A 47 0.29 -7.93 -4.97
N ARG A 48 -0.21 -6.90 -4.29
CA ARG A 48 -0.19 -5.52 -4.78
C ARG A 48 1.08 -4.76 -4.41
N THR A 49 1.72 -5.11 -3.30
CA THR A 49 2.77 -4.28 -2.70
C THR A 49 4.13 -4.96 -2.59
N VAL A 50 4.21 -6.28 -2.72
CA VAL A 50 5.46 -7.04 -2.60
C VAL A 50 5.76 -7.82 -3.87
N SER A 51 4.85 -8.71 -4.30
CA SER A 51 5.08 -9.49 -5.53
C SER A 51 3.77 -9.93 -6.19
N ALA A 52 3.55 -9.48 -7.43
CA ALA A 52 2.33 -9.75 -8.19
C ALA A 52 2.32 -11.09 -8.93
N VAL A 53 3.49 -11.70 -9.10
CA VAL A 53 3.72 -12.86 -9.97
C VAL A 53 4.30 -14.06 -9.21
N VAL A 54 4.30 -14.00 -7.88
CA VAL A 54 4.84 -15.05 -7.03
C VAL A 54 4.03 -16.35 -7.10
N ASN A 55 4.75 -17.47 -7.10
CA ASN A 55 4.20 -18.78 -6.74
C ASN A 55 4.38 -18.97 -5.23
N VAL A 56 3.31 -18.78 -4.45
CA VAL A 56 3.36 -18.79 -2.98
C VAL A 56 3.91 -20.11 -2.43
N LYS A 57 3.47 -21.25 -2.98
CA LYS A 57 3.91 -22.57 -2.53
C LYS A 57 5.42 -22.72 -2.70
N SER A 58 5.93 -22.37 -3.88
CA SER A 58 7.37 -22.44 -4.15
C SER A 58 8.17 -21.44 -3.32
N LEU A 59 7.64 -20.24 -3.07
CA LEU A 59 8.31 -19.23 -2.25
C LEU A 59 8.49 -19.75 -0.82
N ILE A 60 7.42 -20.26 -0.21
CA ILE A 60 7.45 -20.76 1.17
C ILE A 60 8.35 -21.99 1.26
N SER A 61 8.19 -22.98 0.37
CA SER A 61 8.99 -24.22 0.44
C SER A 61 10.49 -23.94 0.27
N LYS A 62 10.86 -23.06 -0.67
CA LYS A 62 12.26 -22.67 -0.88
C LYS A 62 12.78 -21.79 0.26
N GLY A 63 11.94 -20.90 0.80
CA GLY A 63 12.29 -20.02 1.92
C GLY A 63 12.66 -20.82 3.16
N ILE A 64 11.80 -21.76 3.58
CA ILE A 64 12.05 -22.66 4.71
C ILE A 64 13.32 -23.49 4.47
N ALA A 65 13.46 -24.09 3.29
CA ALA A 65 14.64 -24.89 2.96
C ALA A 65 15.93 -24.05 3.01
N ARG A 66 15.85 -22.77 2.62
CA ARG A 66 16.97 -21.82 2.65
C ARG A 66 17.33 -21.41 4.06
N GLU A 67 16.37 -21.15 4.95
CA GLU A 67 16.67 -20.87 6.37
C GLU A 67 17.38 -22.06 7.04
N VAL A 68 16.88 -23.28 6.81
CA VAL A 68 17.52 -24.50 7.32
C VAL A 68 18.94 -24.65 6.78
N ARG A 69 19.15 -24.34 5.49
CA ARG A 69 20.49 -24.40 4.86
C ARG A 69 21.44 -23.37 5.47
N LEU A 70 21.03 -22.11 5.57
CA LEU A 70 21.85 -21.04 6.15
C LEU A 70 22.27 -21.37 7.59
N LEU A 71 21.36 -21.93 8.40
CA LEU A 71 21.66 -22.36 9.77
C LEU A 71 22.61 -23.55 9.82
N LYS A 72 22.41 -24.57 8.97
CA LYS A 72 23.24 -25.79 8.99
C LYS A 72 24.65 -25.57 8.44
N GLU A 73 24.79 -24.70 7.44
CA GLU A 73 26.05 -24.42 6.75
C GLU A 73 26.79 -23.21 7.35
N GLU A 74 26.25 -22.58 8.42
CA GLU A 74 26.77 -21.34 9.03
C GLU A 74 27.02 -20.22 8.00
N MET A 75 26.18 -20.17 6.96
CA MET A 75 26.27 -19.18 5.89
C MET A 75 25.43 -17.95 6.21
N VAL A 76 25.81 -16.80 5.65
CA VAL A 76 24.98 -15.60 5.66
C VAL A 76 24.24 -15.44 4.34
N LEU A 77 23.12 -14.71 4.35
CA LEU A 77 22.30 -14.51 3.16
C LEU A 77 23.11 -13.95 1.98
N THR A 78 24.10 -13.09 2.25
CA THR A 78 24.95 -12.46 1.24
C THR A 78 25.86 -13.43 0.49
N ASP A 79 26.04 -14.65 1.01
CA ASP A 79 26.84 -15.70 0.37
C ASP A 79 26.05 -16.43 -0.74
N LEU A 80 24.73 -16.26 -0.80
CA LEU A 80 23.88 -16.87 -1.83
C LEU A 80 23.89 -16.05 -3.13
N ALA A 81 23.46 -16.67 -4.22
CA ALA A 81 23.26 -15.95 -5.48
C ALA A 81 22.25 -14.81 -5.32
N LEU A 82 22.43 -13.69 -6.03
CA LEU A 82 21.57 -12.49 -5.91
C LEU A 82 20.08 -12.81 -6.06
N GLN A 83 19.73 -13.69 -6.99
CA GLN A 83 18.35 -14.14 -7.18
C GLN A 83 17.79 -14.84 -5.94
N GLU A 84 18.58 -15.69 -5.28
CA GLU A 84 18.16 -16.35 -4.03
C GLU A 84 18.02 -15.36 -2.88
N GLN A 85 18.89 -14.35 -2.81
CA GLN A 85 18.78 -13.26 -1.83
C GLN A 85 17.46 -12.49 -2.00
N GLN A 86 17.13 -12.15 -3.25
CA GLN A 86 15.87 -11.46 -3.58
C GLN A 86 14.65 -12.32 -3.26
N GLU A 87 14.64 -13.58 -3.67
CA GLU A 87 13.58 -14.53 -3.32
C GLU A 87 13.42 -14.65 -1.79
N HIS A 88 14.52 -14.73 -1.06
CA HIS A 88 14.49 -14.83 0.40
C HIS A 88 13.94 -13.56 1.04
N LYS A 89 14.31 -12.38 0.55
CA LYS A 89 13.73 -11.11 1.02
C LYS A 89 12.21 -11.05 0.84
N VAL A 90 11.71 -11.54 -0.29
CA VAL A 90 10.25 -11.64 -0.53
C VAL A 90 9.61 -12.64 0.45
N PHE A 91 10.28 -13.75 0.75
CA PHE A 91 9.85 -14.70 1.76
C PHE A 91 9.82 -14.09 3.17
N SER A 92 10.86 -13.36 3.59
CA SER A 92 10.89 -12.67 4.89
C SER A 92 9.73 -11.68 5.04
N LEU A 93 9.44 -10.89 4.00
CA LEU A 93 8.27 -9.99 3.99
C LEU A 93 6.94 -10.75 4.12
N LEU A 94 6.85 -11.99 3.62
CA LEU A 94 5.66 -12.81 3.77
C LEU A 94 5.52 -13.35 5.20
N VAL A 95 6.63 -13.75 5.83
CA VAL A 95 6.67 -14.16 7.24
C VAL A 95 6.30 -12.98 8.15
N GLU A 96 6.80 -11.78 7.87
CA GLU A 96 6.41 -10.56 8.61
C GLU A 96 4.92 -10.25 8.46
N ALA A 97 4.35 -10.48 7.27
CA ALA A 97 2.93 -10.26 7.01
C ALA A 97 2.00 -11.31 7.65
N VAL A 98 2.53 -12.49 7.98
CA VAL A 98 1.82 -13.62 8.60
C VAL A 98 2.67 -14.15 9.75
N PRO A 99 2.60 -13.56 10.96
CA PRO A 99 3.54 -13.89 12.05
C PRO A 99 3.53 -15.36 12.48
N ASP A 100 2.40 -16.06 12.32
CA ASP A 100 2.21 -17.47 12.64
C ASP A 100 2.39 -18.39 11.41
N LEU A 101 3.01 -17.90 10.33
CA LEU A 101 3.12 -18.64 9.07
C LEU A 101 3.84 -19.98 9.26
N LEU A 102 4.99 -19.97 9.91
CA LEU A 102 5.83 -21.17 10.05
C LEU A 102 5.17 -22.21 10.94
N ASP A 103 4.63 -21.80 12.09
CA ASP A 103 3.90 -22.69 13.00
C ASP A 103 2.73 -23.39 12.27
N ARG A 104 1.97 -22.64 11.48
CA ARG A 104 0.84 -23.17 10.70
C ARG A 104 1.24 -24.06 9.53
N MET A 105 2.46 -23.88 9.03
CA MET A 105 3.04 -24.78 8.02
C MET A 105 3.46 -26.11 8.63
N GLU A 106 3.82 -26.13 9.92
CA GLU A 106 4.24 -27.33 10.66
C GLU A 106 3.07 -28.14 11.24
N GLU A 107 1.90 -27.53 11.45
CA GLU A 107 0.69 -28.20 11.97
C GLU A 107 0.34 -29.49 11.20
N SER A 108 0.25 -29.40 9.87
CA SER A 108 0.04 -30.56 8.99
C SER A 108 0.30 -30.20 7.53
N HIS A 109 0.55 -31.22 6.71
CA HIS A 109 0.73 -31.02 5.27
C HIS A 109 -0.51 -30.40 4.59
N GLU A 110 -1.72 -30.79 5.01
CA GLU A 110 -2.98 -30.26 4.47
C GLU A 110 -3.20 -28.79 4.88
N ALA A 111 -2.90 -28.44 6.13
CA ALA A 111 -2.98 -27.06 6.62
C ALA A 111 -2.03 -26.14 5.84
N GLY A 112 -0.78 -26.56 5.62
CA GLY A 112 0.19 -25.82 4.82
C GLY A 112 -0.24 -25.63 3.36
N ILE A 113 -0.79 -26.68 2.72
CA ILE A 113 -1.34 -26.57 1.36
C ILE A 113 -2.50 -25.57 1.32
N HIS A 114 -3.43 -25.66 2.28
CA HIS A 114 -4.58 -24.77 2.35
C HIS A 114 -4.15 -23.31 2.58
N LEU A 115 -3.17 -23.07 3.46
CA LEU A 115 -2.61 -21.74 3.71
C LEU A 115 -1.99 -21.12 2.45
N CYS A 116 -1.15 -21.88 1.75
CA CYS A 116 -0.59 -21.47 0.46
C CYS A 116 -1.68 -21.13 -0.56
N ALA A 117 -2.73 -21.97 -0.65
CA ALA A 117 -3.85 -21.76 -1.57
C ALA A 117 -4.65 -20.49 -1.24
N MET A 118 -4.85 -20.18 0.04
CA MET A 118 -5.57 -18.98 0.48
C MET A 118 -4.78 -17.69 0.20
N LEU A 119 -3.47 -17.69 0.43
CA LEU A 119 -2.59 -16.58 0.05
C LEU A 119 -2.59 -16.35 -1.47
N GLN A 120 -2.38 -17.42 -2.25
CA GLN A 120 -2.38 -17.34 -3.71
C GLN A 120 -3.74 -16.86 -4.25
N LYS A 121 -4.85 -17.33 -3.66
CA LYS A 121 -6.20 -16.87 -3.97
C LYS A 121 -6.36 -15.38 -3.67
N GLY A 122 -5.77 -14.88 -2.59
CA GLY A 122 -5.72 -13.45 -2.28
C GLY A 122 -5.06 -12.64 -3.40
N ILE A 123 -3.86 -13.05 -3.80
CA ILE A 123 -3.07 -12.42 -4.87
C ILE A 123 -3.85 -12.42 -6.19
N ASP A 124 -4.38 -13.58 -6.58
CA ASP A 124 -5.16 -13.74 -7.82
C ASP A 124 -6.43 -12.89 -7.83
N ASN A 125 -7.15 -12.85 -6.71
CA ASN A 125 -8.37 -12.05 -6.58
C ASN A 125 -8.06 -10.55 -6.64
N ALA A 126 -7.00 -10.08 -5.99
CA ALA A 126 -6.60 -8.67 -6.07
C ALA A 126 -6.33 -8.25 -7.51
N ARG A 127 -5.54 -9.05 -8.23
CA ARG A 127 -5.22 -8.82 -9.64
C ARG A 127 -6.46 -8.81 -10.52
N SER A 128 -7.36 -9.79 -10.36
CA SER A 128 -8.60 -9.89 -11.14
C SER A 128 -9.53 -8.69 -10.91
N ASP A 129 -9.70 -8.30 -9.63
CA ASP A 129 -10.53 -7.14 -9.26
C ASP A 129 -9.98 -5.85 -9.85
N ASP A 130 -8.67 -5.62 -9.75
CA ASP A 130 -8.03 -4.39 -10.23
C ASP A 130 -8.03 -4.34 -11.76
N THR A 131 -7.81 -5.48 -12.43
CA THR A 131 -7.94 -5.61 -13.89
C THR A 131 -9.33 -5.23 -14.37
N LYS A 132 -10.36 -5.74 -13.68
CA LYS A 132 -11.76 -5.43 -13.99
C LYS A 132 -12.07 -3.97 -13.68
N GLY A 133 -11.58 -3.45 -12.56
CA GLY A 133 -11.80 -2.08 -12.09
C GLY A 133 -11.22 -1.03 -13.04
N LEU A 134 -10.01 -1.26 -13.57
CA LEU A 134 -9.33 -0.32 -14.46
C LEU A 134 -9.83 -0.33 -15.91
N LYS A 135 -10.48 -1.41 -16.35
CA LYS A 135 -10.88 -1.61 -17.74
C LYS A 135 -11.69 -0.44 -18.33
N GLY A 136 -12.64 0.09 -17.59
CA GLY A 136 -13.46 1.24 -18.02
C GLY A 136 -12.74 2.59 -17.83
N PRO A 137 -12.33 2.93 -16.60
CA PRO A 137 -11.70 4.21 -16.26
C PRO A 137 -10.48 4.57 -17.12
N ILE A 138 -9.67 3.58 -17.54
CA ILE A 138 -8.51 3.87 -18.39
C ILE A 138 -8.91 4.55 -19.71
N VAL A 139 -10.07 4.20 -20.28
CA VAL A 139 -10.59 4.82 -21.50
C VAL A 139 -10.95 6.26 -21.21
N ASP A 140 -11.69 6.50 -20.12
CA ASP A 140 -12.09 7.84 -19.68
C ASP A 140 -10.88 8.76 -19.42
N TRP A 141 -9.71 8.20 -19.09
CA TRP A 141 -8.50 8.97 -18.81
C TRP A 141 -7.67 9.33 -20.04
N ILE A 142 -7.80 8.57 -21.13
CA ILE A 142 -7.05 8.77 -22.38
C ILE A 142 -7.91 9.44 -23.46
N THR A 143 -9.24 9.43 -23.31
CA THR A 143 -10.16 10.13 -24.19
C THR A 143 -10.54 11.49 -23.61
N LYS A 144 -10.75 12.46 -24.49
CA LYS A 144 -11.29 13.77 -24.14
C LYS A 144 -12.81 13.73 -24.31
N PRO A 145 -13.59 14.31 -23.37
CA PRO A 145 -15.03 14.41 -23.52
C PRO A 145 -15.42 15.15 -24.80
N GLY A 146 -16.31 14.55 -25.59
CA GLY A 146 -16.84 15.15 -26.83
C GLY A 146 -16.00 14.88 -28.09
N GLU A 147 -14.80 14.30 -27.97
CA GLU A 147 -14.05 13.84 -29.14
C GLU A 147 -14.53 12.44 -29.57
N SER A 148 -14.63 12.25 -30.89
CA SER A 148 -14.93 10.96 -31.49
C SER A 148 -13.62 10.30 -31.95
N TYR A 149 -13.43 9.04 -31.58
CA TYR A 149 -12.24 8.26 -31.91
C TYR A 149 -12.61 7.17 -32.93
N SER A 150 -11.71 6.92 -33.89
CA SER A 150 -11.88 5.90 -34.92
C SER A 150 -10.69 4.92 -34.88
N PRO A 151 -10.92 3.62 -34.60
CA PRO A 151 -12.19 3.02 -34.17
C PRO A 151 -12.65 3.51 -32.77
N PRO A 152 -13.93 3.40 -32.40
CA PRO A 152 -14.39 3.81 -31.08
C PRO A 152 -13.76 2.99 -29.94
N LEU A 153 -13.31 3.67 -28.88
CA LEU A 153 -12.82 3.01 -27.67
C LEU A 153 -13.96 2.75 -26.68
N PHE A 154 -14.34 1.47 -26.53
CA PHE A 154 -15.40 1.08 -25.61
C PHE A 154 -14.88 0.78 -24.20
N ARG A 155 -15.63 1.22 -23.17
CA ARG A 155 -15.30 0.96 -21.76
C ARG A 155 -15.30 -0.52 -21.39
N HIS A 156 -16.18 -1.31 -22.01
CA HIS A 156 -16.42 -2.71 -21.67
C HIS A 156 -15.78 -3.70 -22.66
N SER A 157 -15.13 -3.23 -23.73
CA SER A 157 -14.41 -4.07 -24.70
C SER A 157 -12.95 -3.63 -24.85
N LYS A 158 -12.06 -4.60 -25.06
CA LYS A 158 -10.63 -4.36 -25.31
C LYS A 158 -10.22 -4.65 -26.76
N VAL A 159 -11.11 -5.18 -27.60
CA VAL A 159 -10.77 -5.64 -28.97
C VAL A 159 -10.08 -4.54 -29.79
N GLU A 160 -10.64 -3.33 -29.73
CA GLU A 160 -10.12 -2.15 -30.45
C GLU A 160 -8.94 -1.46 -29.74
N ARG A 161 -8.47 -1.94 -28.58
CA ARG A 161 -7.34 -1.33 -27.85
C ARG A 161 -6.00 -1.89 -28.35
N GLY A 162 -4.92 -1.65 -27.61
CA GLY A 162 -3.59 -2.10 -28.00
C GLY A 162 -3.10 -1.40 -29.26
N PHE A 163 -2.42 -2.15 -30.12
CA PHE A 163 -1.91 -1.66 -31.41
C PHE A 163 -2.99 -1.54 -32.50
N ASN A 164 -4.23 -1.97 -32.22
CA ASN A 164 -5.37 -1.83 -33.12
C ASN A 164 -5.90 -0.38 -33.19
N HIS A 165 -5.55 0.47 -32.23
CA HIS A 165 -5.99 1.86 -32.18
C HIS A 165 -4.83 2.83 -31.97
N HIS A 166 -4.90 3.99 -32.62
CA HIS A 166 -3.81 4.95 -32.66
C HIS A 166 -3.42 5.47 -31.25
N LEU A 167 -4.39 5.88 -30.43
CA LEU A 167 -4.11 6.37 -29.06
C LEU A 167 -3.46 5.33 -28.15
N THR A 168 -4.07 4.14 -28.01
CA THR A 168 -3.55 3.09 -27.14
C THR A 168 -2.23 2.53 -27.67
N GLY A 169 -2.10 2.42 -28.99
CA GLY A 169 -0.87 1.99 -29.65
C GLY A 169 0.27 2.97 -29.39
N ARG A 170 0.04 4.28 -29.50
CA ARG A 170 1.03 5.32 -29.18
C ARG A 170 1.49 5.26 -27.72
N LEU A 171 0.58 4.98 -26.78
CA LEU A 171 0.91 4.84 -25.36
C LEU A 171 1.71 3.56 -25.04
N LEU A 172 1.41 2.47 -25.74
CA LEU A 172 2.05 1.16 -25.56
C LEU A 172 3.32 0.96 -26.38
N CYS A 173 3.53 1.77 -27.42
CA CYS A 173 4.73 1.74 -28.23
C CYS A 173 5.96 1.90 -27.34
N PRO A 174 7.04 1.12 -27.55
CA PRO A 174 8.31 1.32 -26.89
C PRO A 174 8.75 2.79 -26.91
N ALA A 175 9.29 3.25 -25.79
CA ALA A 175 9.58 4.66 -25.57
C ALA A 175 10.60 5.24 -26.56
N ALA A 176 11.60 4.42 -26.92
CA ALA A 176 12.61 4.74 -27.92
C ALA A 176 12.09 4.72 -29.37
N TRP A 177 10.86 4.23 -29.62
CA TRP A 177 10.33 4.08 -30.97
C TRP A 177 9.34 5.20 -31.32
N ASN A 178 9.23 5.50 -32.61
CA ASN A 178 8.26 6.45 -33.11
C ASN A 178 7.00 5.74 -33.63
N TRP A 179 5.90 5.85 -32.88
CA TRP A 179 4.61 5.30 -33.30
C TRP A 179 4.06 5.97 -34.57
N ASP A 180 4.40 7.23 -34.81
CA ASP A 180 3.92 7.97 -35.98
C ASP A 180 4.67 7.53 -37.26
N ASP A 181 5.70 6.68 -37.16
CA ASP A 181 6.27 5.96 -38.30
C ASP A 181 5.30 4.84 -38.75
N PRO A 182 4.81 4.87 -40.02
CA PRO A 182 3.92 3.84 -40.55
C PRO A 182 4.51 2.43 -40.51
N LYS A 183 5.84 2.27 -40.63
CA LYS A 183 6.49 0.95 -40.60
C LYS A 183 6.40 0.33 -39.20
N ILE A 184 6.68 1.13 -38.17
CA ILE A 184 6.62 0.70 -36.78
C ILE A 184 5.19 0.39 -36.38
N SER A 185 4.26 1.30 -36.65
CA SER A 185 2.85 1.12 -36.27
C SER A 185 2.18 -0.04 -37.02
N ALA A 186 2.47 -0.23 -38.31
CA ALA A 186 1.96 -1.36 -39.08
C ALA A 186 2.56 -2.69 -38.62
N GLY A 187 3.88 -2.75 -38.40
CA GLY A 187 4.57 -3.97 -37.95
C GLY A 187 4.16 -4.40 -36.55
N LEU A 188 3.92 -3.45 -35.63
CA LEU A 188 3.37 -3.74 -34.30
C LEU A 188 1.91 -4.21 -34.35
N ARG A 189 1.12 -3.69 -35.29
CA ARG A 189 -0.29 -4.08 -35.48
C ARG A 189 -0.43 -5.47 -36.12
N SER A 190 0.42 -5.79 -37.09
CA SER A 190 0.43 -7.11 -37.74
C SER A 190 1.05 -8.19 -36.85
N GLY A 191 1.85 -7.80 -35.86
CA GLY A 191 2.65 -8.72 -35.06
C GLY A 191 3.91 -9.20 -35.78
N GLU A 192 4.34 -8.53 -36.85
CA GLU A 192 5.64 -8.80 -37.48
C GLU A 192 6.78 -8.32 -36.58
N ILE A 193 6.62 -7.14 -36.00
CA ILE A 193 7.57 -6.57 -35.04
C ILE A 193 7.21 -7.06 -33.64
N HIS A 194 8.12 -7.83 -33.05
CA HIS A 194 8.06 -8.22 -31.65
C HIS A 194 9.09 -7.41 -30.85
N PHE A 195 8.76 -7.10 -29.60
CA PHE A 195 9.68 -6.43 -28.68
C PHE A 195 9.73 -7.16 -27.34
N SER A 196 10.88 -7.07 -26.67
CA SER A 196 11.13 -7.65 -25.34
C SER A 196 10.40 -6.86 -24.24
N GLY A 197 10.17 -7.48 -23.08
CA GLY A 197 9.61 -6.80 -21.90
C GLY A 197 10.51 -5.69 -21.33
N GLU A 198 11.76 -5.61 -21.78
CA GLU A 198 12.71 -4.53 -21.49
C GLU A 198 12.38 -3.25 -22.27
N GLN A 199 11.69 -3.37 -23.42
CA GLN A 199 11.27 -2.22 -24.20
C GLN A 199 10.02 -1.60 -23.59
N TRP A 200 10.27 -0.68 -22.68
CA TRP A 200 9.24 -0.06 -21.88
C TRP A 200 8.33 0.90 -22.67
N PRO A 201 7.01 0.87 -22.42
CA PRO A 201 6.04 1.67 -23.15
C PRO A 201 6.09 3.15 -22.74
N LYS A 202 5.74 4.03 -23.69
CA LYS A 202 5.72 5.49 -23.49
C LYS A 202 4.91 5.96 -22.28
N PHE A 203 3.81 5.27 -21.94
CA PHE A 203 2.96 5.70 -20.82
C PHE A 203 3.67 5.68 -19.45
N LEU A 204 4.80 4.99 -19.32
CA LEU A 204 5.58 5.00 -18.07
C LEU A 204 6.20 6.36 -17.80
N TYR A 205 6.48 7.13 -18.85
CA TYR A 205 7.16 8.41 -18.76
C TYR A 205 6.17 9.55 -18.54
N GLU A 206 6.54 10.52 -17.69
CA GLU A 206 5.84 11.80 -17.59
C GLU A 206 5.69 12.45 -18.97
N ASP A 207 4.48 12.92 -19.28
CA ASP A 207 4.08 13.44 -20.59
C ASP A 207 4.42 12.55 -21.81
N CYS A 208 4.64 11.25 -21.59
CA CYS A 208 5.11 10.31 -22.61
C CYS A 208 6.43 10.73 -23.27
N ARG A 209 7.32 11.40 -22.51
CA ARG A 209 8.61 11.93 -22.99
C ARG A 209 9.78 11.11 -22.49
N TYR A 210 10.38 10.37 -23.40
CA TYR A 210 11.64 9.65 -23.21
C TYR A 210 12.81 10.48 -23.75
N ILE A 211 13.91 10.50 -23.02
CA ILE A 211 15.16 11.20 -23.37
C ILE A 211 16.25 10.13 -23.38
N GLU A 212 16.82 9.87 -24.55
CA GLU A 212 17.78 8.77 -24.74
C GLU A 212 19.07 9.00 -23.95
N GLU A 213 19.50 10.26 -23.84
CA GLU A 213 20.69 10.67 -23.09
C GLU A 213 20.47 10.65 -21.57
N GLU A 214 19.21 10.65 -21.12
CA GLU A 214 18.83 10.65 -19.70
C GLU A 214 17.65 9.69 -19.45
N PRO A 215 17.82 8.36 -19.56
CA PRO A 215 16.72 7.39 -19.59
C PRO A 215 15.85 7.37 -18.31
N TRP A 216 16.44 7.73 -17.17
CA TRP A 216 15.72 7.83 -15.89
C TRP A 216 14.79 9.03 -15.80
N LYS A 217 15.02 10.06 -16.61
CA LYS A 217 14.20 11.25 -16.58
C LYS A 217 12.78 10.90 -16.97
N ASN A 218 11.83 11.37 -16.16
CA ASN A 218 10.40 11.13 -16.31
C ASN A 218 9.95 9.67 -16.15
N LEU A 219 10.86 8.71 -16.03
CA LEU A 219 10.56 7.29 -15.95
C LEU A 219 9.72 6.96 -14.70
N PHE A 220 8.69 6.12 -14.86
CA PHE A 220 7.69 5.77 -13.84
C PHE A 220 6.96 6.97 -13.21
N ARG A 221 6.92 8.12 -13.89
CA ARG A 221 6.18 9.33 -13.47
C ARG A 221 4.99 9.65 -14.38
N GLY A 222 4.63 8.75 -15.28
CA GLY A 222 3.48 8.90 -16.18
C GLY A 222 2.16 9.18 -15.46
N HIS A 223 1.38 10.14 -15.96
CA HIS A 223 0.11 10.54 -15.36
C HIS A 223 -0.90 9.40 -15.23
N LEU A 224 -0.91 8.47 -16.20
CA LEU A 224 -1.75 7.28 -16.16
C LEU A 224 -1.39 6.36 -14.99
N LEU A 225 -0.11 6.25 -14.63
CA LEU A 225 0.32 5.50 -13.46
C LEU A 225 -0.24 6.12 -12.18
N VAL A 226 -0.14 7.45 -12.03
CA VAL A 226 -0.64 8.15 -10.84
C VAL A 226 -2.16 7.98 -10.70
N LYS A 227 -2.92 8.14 -11.80
CA LYS A 227 -4.37 7.91 -11.82
C LYS A 227 -4.72 6.47 -11.46
N ALA A 228 -4.03 5.49 -12.02
CA ALA A 228 -4.26 4.08 -11.75
C ALA A 228 -3.89 3.70 -10.31
N TYR A 229 -2.80 4.23 -9.78
CA TYR A 229 -2.37 4.03 -8.40
C TYR A 229 -3.44 4.53 -7.43
N LYS A 230 -3.94 5.75 -7.63
CA LYS A 230 -5.04 6.30 -6.84
C LYS A 230 -6.32 5.46 -6.97
N HIS A 231 -6.64 5.02 -8.18
CA HIS A 231 -7.81 4.17 -8.40
C HIS A 231 -7.73 2.85 -7.62
N ILE A 232 -6.56 2.20 -7.59
CA ILE A 232 -6.34 0.92 -6.91
C ILE A 232 -6.18 1.11 -5.40
N PHE A 233 -5.32 2.02 -4.94
CA PHE A 233 -4.91 2.08 -3.55
C PHE A 233 -5.72 3.04 -2.70
N THR A 234 -6.19 4.16 -3.24
CA THR A 234 -6.93 5.17 -2.46
C THR A 234 -8.43 5.05 -2.72
N SER A 235 -8.92 5.55 -3.85
CA SER A 235 -10.31 5.35 -4.25
C SER A 235 -10.50 5.78 -5.71
N PRO A 236 -11.49 5.21 -6.43
CA PRO A 236 -11.86 5.71 -7.75
C PRO A 236 -12.18 7.21 -7.79
N SER A 237 -12.79 7.75 -6.73
CA SER A 237 -13.15 9.17 -6.65
C SER A 237 -11.95 10.10 -6.46
N SER A 238 -10.86 9.62 -5.83
CA SER A 238 -9.64 10.42 -5.61
C SER A 238 -8.84 10.73 -6.88
N VAL A 239 -9.22 10.12 -8.01
CA VAL A 239 -8.65 10.43 -9.32
C VAL A 239 -9.16 11.78 -9.86
N LEU A 240 -10.43 12.10 -9.58
CA LEU A 240 -11.11 13.30 -10.08
C LEU A 240 -11.18 14.42 -9.06
N TYR A 241 -11.17 14.09 -7.76
CA TYR A 241 -11.30 15.05 -6.67
C TYR A 241 -10.11 14.93 -5.71
N SER A 242 -9.60 16.06 -5.21
CA SER A 242 -8.57 16.08 -4.17
C SER A 242 -9.06 15.52 -2.84
N GLU A 243 -10.36 15.60 -2.57
CA GLU A 243 -10.98 15.07 -1.35
C GLU A 243 -11.68 13.72 -1.62
N PRO A 244 -11.44 12.70 -0.77
CA PRO A 244 -12.02 11.37 -0.94
C PRO A 244 -13.53 11.40 -0.64
N LYS A 245 -14.35 11.31 -1.69
CA LYS A 245 -15.83 11.16 -1.59
C LYS A 245 -16.29 9.71 -1.35
N SER A 246 -15.37 8.80 -1.00
CA SER A 246 -15.67 7.38 -0.84
C SER A 246 -16.26 7.09 0.54
N THR A 247 -17.34 6.31 0.59
CA THR A 247 -17.92 5.80 1.85
C THR A 247 -17.20 4.55 2.38
N ARG A 248 -16.24 4.02 1.61
CA ARG A 248 -15.41 2.86 1.98
C ARG A 248 -13.93 3.24 1.97
N SER A 249 -13.18 2.74 2.95
CA SER A 249 -11.72 2.91 3.02
C SER A 249 -11.05 2.33 1.78
N GLY A 250 -10.02 3.02 1.30
CA GLY A 250 -9.15 2.55 0.22
C GLY A 250 -8.27 1.38 0.63
N ASN A 251 -7.72 0.63 -0.33
CA ASN A 251 -6.79 -0.47 -0.05
C ASN A 251 -5.58 0.00 0.80
N ALA A 252 -5.04 1.19 0.53
CA ALA A 252 -3.97 1.78 1.34
C ALA A 252 -4.40 2.00 2.80
N SER A 253 -5.59 2.57 3.03
CA SER A 253 -6.10 2.78 4.39
C SER A 253 -6.46 1.47 5.10
N ILE A 254 -7.02 0.49 4.38
CA ILE A 254 -7.37 -0.83 4.92
C ILE A 254 -6.12 -1.55 5.45
N HIS A 255 -4.99 -1.40 4.76
CA HIS A 255 -3.73 -2.03 5.13
C HIS A 255 -2.76 -1.10 5.86
N GLY A 256 -3.20 0.09 6.28
CA GLY A 256 -2.35 1.03 7.04
C GLY A 256 -1.13 1.54 6.28
N MET A 257 -1.17 1.58 4.94
CA MET A 257 -0.07 2.07 4.13
C MET A 257 0.19 3.56 4.40
N THR A 258 1.43 3.88 4.72
CA THR A 258 1.91 5.26 4.92
C THR A 258 2.83 5.73 3.80
N GLU A 259 3.32 4.81 2.98
CA GLU A 259 4.21 5.06 1.86
C GLU A 259 3.95 4.11 0.67
N VAL A 260 4.43 4.53 -0.50
CA VAL A 260 4.42 3.76 -1.75
C VAL A 260 5.58 2.78 -1.75
N MET A 261 5.35 1.58 -2.29
CA MET A 261 6.37 0.54 -2.45
C MET A 261 6.76 0.40 -3.93
N LEU A 262 8.01 0.04 -4.21
CA LEU A 262 8.47 -0.12 -5.61
C LEU A 262 7.66 -1.17 -6.36
N ALA A 263 7.38 -2.30 -5.70
CA ALA A 263 6.55 -3.35 -6.25
C ALA A 263 5.10 -2.91 -6.50
N SER A 264 4.56 -1.93 -5.75
CA SER A 264 3.23 -1.38 -6.06
C SER A 264 3.23 -0.46 -7.28
N ILE A 265 4.34 0.25 -7.54
CA ILE A 265 4.51 1.00 -8.80
C ILE A 265 4.59 0.04 -9.98
N ALA A 266 5.43 -1.00 -9.91
CA ALA A 266 5.54 -2.03 -10.93
C ALA A 266 4.20 -2.72 -11.17
N TYR A 267 3.48 -3.08 -10.10
CA TYR A 267 2.14 -3.67 -10.20
C TYR A 267 1.16 -2.76 -10.96
N VAL A 268 1.10 -1.48 -10.60
CA VAL A 268 0.22 -0.51 -11.26
C VAL A 268 0.60 -0.33 -12.73
N ALA A 269 1.89 -0.25 -13.04
CA ALA A 269 2.37 -0.21 -14.41
C ALA A 269 1.90 -1.42 -15.23
N THR A 270 2.00 -2.62 -14.65
CA THR A 270 1.51 -3.87 -15.25
C THR A 270 0.00 -3.83 -15.49
N GLN A 271 -0.77 -3.34 -14.52
CA GLN A 271 -2.23 -3.20 -14.65
C GLN A 271 -2.62 -2.18 -15.73
N VAL A 272 -1.90 -1.05 -15.86
CA VAL A 272 -2.12 -0.06 -16.91
C VAL A 272 -1.78 -0.63 -18.28
N ARG A 273 -0.61 -1.27 -18.43
CA ARG A 273 -0.20 -1.93 -19.68
C ARG A 273 -1.25 -2.93 -20.13
N PHE A 274 -1.69 -3.80 -19.21
CA PHE A 274 -2.74 -4.77 -19.51
C PHE A 274 -4.04 -4.05 -19.89
N SER A 275 -4.48 -3.03 -19.15
CA SER A 275 -5.75 -2.33 -19.43
C SER A 275 -5.78 -1.61 -20.78
N LEU A 276 -4.62 -1.15 -21.26
CA LEU A 276 -4.43 -0.52 -22.57
C LEU A 276 -4.28 -1.53 -23.71
N SER A 277 -3.92 -2.78 -23.44
CA SER A 277 -3.74 -3.81 -24.47
C SER A 277 -5.07 -4.31 -25.03
N SER A 278 -5.03 -5.06 -26.14
CA SER A 278 -6.20 -5.76 -26.69
C SER A 278 -6.47 -7.13 -26.03
N GLN A 279 -5.53 -7.64 -25.23
CA GLN A 279 -5.61 -8.98 -24.64
C GLN A 279 -6.79 -9.10 -23.67
N SER A 280 -7.58 -10.16 -23.76
CA SER A 280 -8.74 -10.37 -22.88
C SER A 280 -8.40 -11.13 -21.60
N THR A 281 -7.31 -11.88 -21.58
CA THR A 281 -6.88 -12.74 -20.47
C THR A 281 -5.41 -12.54 -20.16
N PHE A 282 -5.05 -12.65 -18.88
CA PHE A 282 -3.67 -12.98 -18.52
C PHE A 282 -3.48 -14.46 -18.85
N ILE A 283 -2.67 -14.77 -19.85
CA ILE A 283 -2.39 -16.17 -20.21
C ILE A 283 -1.70 -16.82 -18.99
N ARG A 284 -2.17 -17.96 -18.49
CA ARG A 284 -1.53 -18.69 -17.38
C ARG A 284 -0.84 -19.96 -17.90
N SER A 285 -0.03 -19.84 -18.94
CA SER A 285 0.86 -20.94 -19.35
C SER A 285 2.02 -21.06 -18.35
N ASN A 286 2.62 -22.24 -18.22
CA ASN A 286 3.81 -22.49 -17.37
C ASN A 286 5.08 -21.76 -17.87
N CYS A 287 4.93 -20.76 -18.74
CA CYS A 287 5.99 -19.87 -19.21
C CYS A 287 5.70 -18.46 -18.73
N VAL A 288 6.76 -17.71 -18.45
CA VAL A 288 6.68 -16.30 -18.09
C VAL A 288 5.86 -15.57 -19.16
N THR A 289 4.73 -15.01 -18.75
CA THR A 289 3.91 -14.22 -19.68
C THR A 289 4.65 -12.94 -20.03
N ASP A 290 4.40 -12.35 -21.20
CA ASP A 290 4.94 -11.02 -21.55
C ASP A 290 4.59 -9.94 -20.49
N THR A 291 3.47 -10.10 -19.78
CA THR A 291 3.06 -9.21 -18.69
C THR A 291 3.83 -9.45 -17.39
N GLU A 292 4.18 -10.69 -17.09
CA GLU A 292 5.05 -11.08 -15.98
C GLU A 292 6.50 -10.68 -16.25
N HIS A 293 6.99 -10.91 -17.47
CA HIS A 293 8.31 -10.47 -17.89
C HIS A 293 8.44 -8.95 -17.78
N PHE A 294 7.45 -8.18 -18.24
CA PHE A 294 7.39 -6.74 -18.04
C PHE A 294 7.42 -6.32 -16.55
N TYR A 295 6.70 -7.03 -15.68
CA TYR A 295 6.76 -6.76 -14.24
C TYR A 295 8.16 -7.01 -13.69
N ASN A 296 8.77 -8.14 -14.05
CA ASN A 296 10.10 -8.52 -13.60
C ASN A 296 11.16 -7.53 -14.09
N THR A 297 11.12 -7.05 -15.34
CA THR A 297 12.08 -6.05 -15.83
C THR A 297 11.99 -4.73 -15.06
N CYS A 298 10.78 -4.31 -14.66
CA CYS A 298 10.61 -3.15 -13.77
C CYS A 298 11.23 -3.40 -12.39
N MET A 299 11.01 -4.59 -11.83
CA MET A 299 11.57 -4.96 -10.52
C MET A 299 13.09 -5.10 -10.55
N ASP A 300 13.66 -5.63 -11.63
CA ASP A 300 15.09 -5.77 -11.81
C ASP A 300 15.78 -4.40 -11.77
N LEU A 301 15.20 -3.39 -12.44
CA LEU A 301 15.69 -2.00 -12.35
C LEU A 301 15.58 -1.46 -10.92
N PHE A 302 14.41 -1.60 -10.28
CA PHE A 302 14.17 -1.07 -8.95
C PHE A 302 15.02 -1.72 -7.85
N LEU A 303 15.45 -2.96 -8.06
CA LEU A 303 16.26 -3.72 -7.11
C LEU A 303 17.76 -3.66 -7.43
N ASP A 304 18.17 -3.04 -8.53
CA ASP A 304 19.58 -2.85 -8.87
C ASP A 304 20.22 -1.89 -7.85
N PRO A 305 21.25 -2.34 -7.11
CA PRO A 305 21.94 -1.49 -6.14
C PRO A 305 22.56 -0.23 -6.74
N ARG A 306 22.87 -0.23 -8.05
CA ARG A 306 23.46 0.91 -8.77
C ARG A 306 22.46 2.05 -8.98
N GLU A 307 21.17 1.72 -9.07
CA GLU A 307 20.08 2.65 -9.38
C GLU A 307 19.36 3.17 -8.12
N ARG A 308 20.00 2.99 -6.96
CA ARG A 308 19.38 3.24 -5.66
C ARG A 308 19.05 4.71 -5.43
N ALA A 309 19.88 5.62 -5.94
CA ALA A 309 19.68 7.05 -5.75
C ALA A 309 18.42 7.53 -6.50
N GLU A 310 18.28 7.09 -7.74
CA GLU A 310 17.19 7.38 -8.68
C GLU A 310 15.89 6.74 -8.18
N THR A 311 15.97 5.50 -7.71
CA THR A 311 14.85 4.76 -7.12
C THR A 311 14.33 5.43 -5.84
N ASN A 312 15.23 5.94 -4.99
CA ASN A 312 14.85 6.69 -3.79
C ASN A 312 14.20 8.04 -4.14
N ASP A 313 14.72 8.78 -5.13
CA ASP A 313 14.09 10.02 -5.62
C ASP A 313 12.69 9.75 -6.20
N LEU A 314 12.54 8.65 -6.95
CA LEU A 314 11.25 8.20 -7.47
C LEU A 314 10.26 7.94 -6.33
N LEU A 315 10.64 7.21 -5.28
CA LEU A 315 9.79 6.97 -4.12
C LEU A 315 9.41 8.26 -3.38
N LEU A 316 10.35 9.19 -3.24
CA LEU A 316 10.08 10.50 -2.63
C LEU A 316 9.03 11.27 -3.45
N TRP A 317 9.16 11.29 -4.77
CA TRP A 317 8.20 11.89 -5.68
C TRP A 317 6.81 11.24 -5.55
N TRP A 318 6.74 9.91 -5.54
CA TRP A 318 5.49 9.16 -5.41
C TRP A 318 4.80 9.39 -4.06
N ASN A 319 5.56 9.38 -2.96
CA ASN A 319 5.02 9.65 -1.62
C ASN A 319 4.45 11.06 -1.51
N ARG A 320 5.05 12.07 -2.14
CA ARG A 320 4.48 13.42 -2.22
C ARG A 320 3.14 13.46 -2.96
N LYS A 321 2.95 12.61 -3.98
CA LYS A 321 1.72 12.58 -4.80
C LYS A 321 0.59 11.76 -4.17
N ILE A 322 0.92 10.68 -3.45
CA ILE A 322 -0.05 9.71 -2.93
C ILE A 322 -0.32 9.90 -1.43
N PHE A 323 0.71 10.18 -0.63
CA PHE A 323 0.64 10.29 0.83
C PHE A 323 1.17 11.65 1.34
N PRO A 324 0.61 12.80 0.87
CA PRO A 324 1.14 14.12 1.21
C PRO A 324 1.09 14.41 2.73
N THR A 325 0.05 13.93 3.42
CA THR A 325 -0.15 14.16 4.86
C THR A 325 0.91 13.45 5.71
N THR A 326 1.38 12.27 5.30
CA THR A 326 2.43 11.52 6.02
C THR A 326 3.75 12.29 6.00
N ILE A 327 4.07 12.96 4.88
CA ILE A 327 5.27 13.79 4.77
C ILE A 327 5.13 15.05 5.64
N SER A 328 3.97 15.70 5.63
CA SER A 328 3.70 16.86 6.49
C SER A 328 3.73 16.52 7.98
N ALA A 329 3.33 15.31 8.38
CA ALA A 329 3.39 14.84 9.77
C ALA A 329 4.83 14.58 10.27
N ARG A 330 5.80 14.42 9.35
CA ARG A 330 7.24 14.32 9.68
C ARG A 330 7.93 15.69 9.80
N MET A 331 7.22 16.79 9.50
CA MET A 331 7.76 18.13 9.75
C MET A 331 7.82 18.37 11.26
N PRO A 332 8.89 19.00 11.78
CA PRO A 332 8.99 19.32 13.19
C PRO A 332 7.76 20.14 13.63
N ILE A 333 7.18 19.76 14.76
CA ILE A 333 6.04 20.45 15.38
C ILE A 333 6.42 21.93 15.47
N PRO A 334 5.66 22.86 14.87
CA PRO A 334 6.04 24.27 14.92
C PRO A 334 6.02 24.74 16.38
N THR A 335 7.20 25.07 16.89
CA THR A 335 7.42 25.55 18.25
C THR A 335 6.75 26.89 18.51
N ASP A 336 6.37 27.60 17.45
CA ASP A 336 5.71 28.91 17.49
C ASP A 336 4.18 28.85 17.37
N THR A 337 3.56 27.67 17.45
CA THR A 337 2.09 27.61 17.47
C THR A 337 1.52 28.18 18.78
N PRO A 338 0.29 28.74 18.76
CA PRO A 338 -0.39 29.16 19.99
C PRO A 338 -0.48 28.03 21.03
N LEU A 339 -0.68 26.78 20.58
CA LEU A 339 -0.73 25.61 21.46
C LEU A 339 0.62 25.29 22.11
N ALA A 340 1.72 25.37 21.36
CA ALA A 340 3.07 25.19 21.89
C ALA A 340 3.42 26.29 22.93
N ARG A 341 3.05 27.54 22.64
CA ARG A 341 3.20 28.66 23.58
C ARG A 341 2.36 28.49 24.85
N ILE A 342 1.13 27.99 24.73
CA ILE A 342 0.27 27.70 25.90
C ILE A 342 0.85 26.59 26.76
N ARG A 343 1.38 25.52 26.16
CA ARG A 343 2.02 24.40 26.87
C ARG A 343 3.29 24.86 27.58
N ALA A 344 4.20 25.54 26.87
CA ALA A 344 5.42 26.09 27.46
C ALA A 344 5.16 27.06 28.63
N LYS A 345 4.10 27.87 28.55
CA LYS A 345 3.68 28.75 29.65
C LYS A 345 3.19 27.95 30.86
N ARG A 346 2.47 26.85 30.66
CA ARG A 346 2.04 25.94 31.74
C ARG A 346 3.23 25.24 32.39
N ASP A 347 4.13 24.69 31.59
CA ASP A 347 5.33 23.99 32.08
C ASP A 347 6.22 24.95 32.89
N ALA A 348 6.38 26.20 32.45
CA ALA A 348 7.11 27.23 33.19
C ALA A 348 6.41 27.63 34.51
N MET A 349 5.08 27.67 34.54
CA MET A 349 4.32 27.93 35.77
C MET A 349 4.43 26.77 36.76
N GLU A 350 4.40 25.52 36.28
CA GLU A 350 4.57 24.33 37.11
C GLU A 350 6.00 24.22 37.66
N ALA A 351 7.02 24.51 36.84
CA ALA A 351 8.40 24.57 37.29
C ALA A 351 8.62 25.67 38.35
N ALA A 352 8.09 26.88 38.13
CA ALA A 352 8.17 27.96 39.11
C ALA A 352 7.42 27.63 40.42
N ALA A 353 6.28 26.93 40.34
CA ALA A 353 5.55 26.47 41.52
C ALA A 353 6.32 25.39 42.29
N ALA A 354 7.00 24.48 41.59
CA ALA A 354 7.85 23.44 42.20
C ALA A 354 9.10 24.05 42.87
N GLU A 355 9.74 25.04 42.24
CA GLU A 355 10.87 25.79 42.81
C GLU A 355 10.45 26.61 44.04
N ALA A 356 9.28 27.27 43.99
CA ALA A 356 8.75 28.00 45.14
C ALA A 356 8.40 27.06 46.31
N ALA A 357 7.88 25.87 46.03
CA ALA A 357 7.61 24.85 47.04
C ALA A 357 8.90 24.29 47.69
N THR A 358 9.98 24.14 46.92
CA THR A 358 11.28 23.70 47.45
C THR A 358 12.01 24.81 48.22
N ALA A 359 11.87 26.08 47.82
CA ALA A 359 12.38 27.23 48.57
C ALA A 359 11.62 27.47 49.90
N ALA A 360 10.31 27.19 49.92
CA ALA A 360 9.52 27.28 51.15
C ALA A 360 9.90 26.18 52.17
N ALA A 361 10.24 24.98 51.70
CA ALA A 361 10.67 23.87 52.56
C ALA A 361 12.07 24.06 53.17
N THR A 362 12.93 24.87 52.53
CA THR A 362 14.31 25.14 53.02
C THR A 362 14.36 26.29 54.03
N ASN A 363 13.39 27.20 54.04
CA ASN A 363 13.33 28.30 55.01
C ASN A 363 12.69 27.94 56.35
N THR A 364 12.08 26.76 56.49
CA THR A 364 11.51 26.28 57.76
C THR A 364 12.53 25.64 58.71
N ASP A 365 13.78 25.42 58.29
CA ASP A 365 14.81 24.73 59.08
C ASP A 365 15.84 25.66 59.77
N VAL A 366 15.67 27.00 59.72
CA VAL A 366 16.67 27.96 60.25
C VAL A 366 16.24 28.68 61.55
N ASP A 367 14.96 28.67 61.94
CA ASP A 367 14.50 29.35 63.17
C ASP A 367 14.30 28.39 64.36
N GLY A 368 15.38 27.72 64.79
CA GLY A 368 15.29 26.72 65.86
C GLY A 368 16.58 26.42 66.64
N ALA A 369 17.33 27.43 67.11
CA ALA A 369 18.39 27.20 68.11
C ALA A 369 18.66 28.42 69.01
N GLY A 370 18.25 28.36 70.27
CA GLY A 370 18.62 29.34 71.30
C GLY A 370 18.11 29.03 72.73
N ALA A 371 19.02 28.51 73.55
CA ALA A 371 19.07 28.47 75.03
C ALA A 371 18.05 27.56 75.78
N ALA A 372 18.43 26.38 76.29
CA ALA A 372 19.30 26.04 77.44
C ALA A 372 18.62 26.14 78.82
N GLY A 373 18.58 25.02 79.56
CA GLY A 373 18.33 25.02 81.01
C GLY A 373 17.81 23.73 81.64
N THR A 374 18.71 22.75 81.87
CA THR A 374 18.80 21.84 83.04
C THR A 374 17.57 21.02 83.52
N SER A 375 17.64 19.68 83.43
CA SER A 375 18.07 18.79 84.54
C SER A 375 17.86 17.30 84.22
N VAL A 376 18.87 16.51 84.60
CA VAL A 376 19.15 15.06 84.47
C VAL A 376 18.51 14.28 85.64
N PRO A 377 18.51 12.92 85.76
CA PRO A 377 18.35 11.77 84.85
C PRO A 377 17.27 10.75 85.34
N ASN A 378 17.01 9.65 84.61
CA ASN A 378 17.45 8.27 84.98
C ASN A 378 16.62 7.14 84.33
N GLY A 379 17.30 6.03 84.02
CA GLY A 379 16.74 4.67 83.79
C GLY A 379 16.59 4.27 82.32
N SER A 380 17.53 3.50 81.74
CA SER A 380 17.50 2.01 81.66
C SER A 380 16.30 1.51 80.83
N GLN A 381 16.43 0.80 79.72
CA GLN A 381 17.20 -0.42 79.47
C GLN A 381 16.95 -0.86 78.01
N ASP A 382 17.94 -1.56 77.42
CA ASP A 382 17.80 -2.73 76.51
C ASP A 382 17.06 -2.54 75.16
N ALA A 383 17.50 -3.06 74.00
CA ALA A 383 18.51 -4.05 73.66
C ALA A 383 18.86 -3.99 72.15
N ALA A 384 20.06 -4.51 71.83
CA ALA A 384 20.40 -5.34 70.66
C ALA A 384 20.15 -4.80 69.22
N ASN A 385 21.19 -4.23 68.61
CA ASN A 385 22.08 -4.83 67.57
C ASN A 385 21.54 -6.04 66.74
N PRO A 386 22.15 -6.41 65.60
CA PRO A 386 22.60 -5.63 64.42
C PRO A 386 22.40 -6.36 63.06
N HIS A 387 22.83 -5.68 61.97
CA HIS A 387 23.41 -6.25 60.73
C HIS A 387 22.47 -7.16 59.87
N VAL A 388 22.66 -7.40 58.57
CA VAL A 388 23.79 -7.35 57.63
C VAL A 388 23.22 -7.07 56.23
N ASN A 389 24.05 -6.47 55.36
CA ASN A 389 24.03 -6.54 53.90
C ASN A 389 23.56 -7.89 53.30
N ASN A 390 22.96 -7.87 52.12
CA ASN A 390 23.66 -8.24 50.86
C ASN A 390 22.72 -8.21 49.64
N ALA A 391 23.37 -7.98 48.49
CA ALA A 391 22.99 -8.25 47.09
C ALA A 391 21.94 -7.33 46.44
#